data_AF-A0AAN8FY19-F1
#
_entry.id   AF-A0AAN8FY19-F1
#
_cell.length_a   1.000
_cell.length_b   1.000
_cell.length_c   1.000
_cell.angle_alpha   90.00
_cell.angle_beta   90.00
_cell.angle_gamma   90.00
#
_symmetry.space_group_name_H-M   'P 1'
#
loop_
_entity.id
_entity.type
_entity.pdbx_description
1 polymer ?
#
loop_
_entity_poly.entity_id
_entity_poly.type
_entity_poly.pdbx_seq_one_letter_code
_entity_poly.pdbx_strand_id
1 'polypeptide(L)' 'MDVTRGTVLSLYRMLFRYGKNLKYTDKEYYLKRLRKEFNGNRNLQDQSEIEHCIEKGNVFLKKNVMI' A
#
# COMPACT_ATOMS: atom_id res chain seq x y z
N MET A 1 -12.40 -4.45 10.78
CA MET A 1 -11.03 -4.22 11.27
C MET A 1 -10.96 -2.76 11.65
N ASP A 2 -10.50 -2.39 12.84
CA ASP A 2 -10.41 -0.95 13.17
C ASP A 2 -9.28 -0.32 12.36
N VAL A 3 -9.61 0.61 11.46
CA VAL A 3 -8.62 1.26 10.61
C VAL A 3 -7.96 2.38 11.40
N THR A 4 -6.77 2.09 11.90
CA THR A 4 -5.94 3.10 12.56
C THR A 4 -4.94 3.70 11.59
N ARG A 5 -4.49 4.93 11.90
CA ARG A 5 -3.34 5.56 11.22
C ARG A 5 -2.10 4.66 11.25
N GLY A 6 -1.90 3.88 12.31
CA GLY A 6 -0.81 2.92 12.43
C GLY A 6 -0.88 1.82 11.37
N THR A 7 -2.06 1.25 11.14
CA THR A 7 -2.31 0.23 10.12
C THR A 7 -1.94 0.75 8.72
N VAL A 8 -2.39 1.96 8.37
CA VAL A 8 -2.11 2.60 7.07
C VAL A 8 -0.60 2.83 6.87
N LEU A 9 0.09 3.35 7.90
CA LEU A 9 1.53 3.60 7.82
C LEU A 9 2.34 2.30 7.75
N SER A 10 1.91 1.26 8.45
CA SER A 10 2.54 -0.07 8.37
C SER A 10 2.43 -0.63 6.96
N LEU A 11 1.22 -0.61 6.38
CA LEU A 11 0.97 -1.05 5.01
C LEU A 11 1.84 -0.30 4.00
N TYR A 12 1.90 1.04 4.10
CA TYR A 12 2.76 1.86 3.26
C TYR A 12 4.23 1.44 3.33
N ARG A 13 4.77 1.23 4.55
CA ARG A 13 6.16 0.81 4.76
C ARG A 13 6.44 -0.58 4.17
N MET A 14 5.50 -1.52 4.31
CA MET A 14 5.64 -2.86 3.74
C MET A 14 5.66 -2.82 2.22
N LEU A 15 4.73 -2.09 1.59
CA LEU A 15 4.70 -1.90 0.13
C LEU A 15 5.96 -1.20 -0.37
N PHE A 16 6.43 -0.17 0.34
CA PHE A 16 7.66 0.54 0.02
C PHE A 16 8.90 -0.36 0.10
N ARG A 17 8.99 -1.21 1.13
CA ARG A 17 10.07 -2.20 1.30
C ARG A 17 10.04 -3.24 0.17
N TYR A 18 8.86 -3.75 -0.17
CA TYR A 18 8.68 -4.63 -1.32
C TYR A 18 9.18 -3.97 -2.60
N GLY A 19 8.75 -2.72 -2.86
CA GLY A 19 9.17 -1.95 -4.04
C GLY A 19 10.68 -1.79 -4.19
N LYS A 20 11.40 -1.58 -3.07
CA LYS A 20 12.87 -1.49 -3.07
C LYS A 20 13.55 -2.81 -3.50
N ASN A 21 12.91 -3.94 -3.23
CA ASN A 21 13.42 -5.29 -3.48
C ASN A 21 12.95 -5.88 -4.82
N LEU A 22 12.22 -5.12 -5.65
CA LEU A 22 11.82 -5.56 -6.99
C LEU A 22 13.03 -5.91 -7.86
N LYS A 23 13.01 -7.09 -8.49
CA LYS A 23 14.12 -7.57 -9.33
C LYS A 23 13.86 -7.36 -10.84
N TYR A 24 12.60 -7.49 -11.26
CA TYR A 24 12.22 -7.57 -12.66
C TYR A 24 11.37 -6.40 -13.16
N THR A 25 10.97 -5.49 -12.26
CA THR A 25 10.15 -4.33 -12.58
C THR A 25 10.85 -3.05 -12.19
N ASP A 26 10.49 -1.96 -12.87
CA ASP A 26 11.02 -0.63 -12.60
C ASP A 26 10.63 -0.17 -11.18
N LYS A 27 11.65 -0.04 -10.33
CA LYS A 27 11.52 0.37 -8.92
C LYS A 27 11.00 1.79 -8.80
N GLU A 28 11.49 2.70 -9.63
CA GLU A 28 11.10 4.12 -9.55
C GLU A 28 9.65 4.30 -9.97
N TYR A 29 9.24 3.63 -11.04
CA TYR A 29 7.85 3.61 -11.47
C TYR A 29 6.93 3.07 -10.39
N TYR A 30 7.27 1.93 -9.78
CA TYR A 30 6.49 1.36 -8.68
C TYR A 30 6.38 2.32 -7.51
N LEU A 31 7.50 2.88 -7.03
CA LEU A 31 7.51 3.78 -5.89
C LEU A 31 6.78 5.11 -6.17
N LYS A 32 6.87 5.62 -7.41
CA LYS A 32 6.14 6.81 -7.85
C LYS A 32 4.62 6.55 -7.85
N ARG A 33 4.20 5.39 -8.36
CA ARG A 33 2.79 4.98 -8.37
C ARG A 33 2.26 4.79 -6.95
N LEU A 34 3.00 4.12 -6.08
CA LEU A 34 2.65 3.92 -4.67
C LEU A 34 2.43 5.26 -3.95
N ARG A 35 3.38 6.20 -4.08
CA ARG A 35 3.24 7.54 -3.48
C ARG A 35 2.02 8.29 -4.02
N LYS A 36 1.76 8.20 -5.33
CA LYS A 36 0.61 8.85 -5.96
C LYS A 36 -0.71 8.33 -5.40
N GLU A 37 -0.85 7.02 -5.23
CA GLU A 37 -2.05 6.38 -4.69
C GLU A 37 -2.31 6.81 -3.23
N PHE A 38 -1.29 6.73 -2.37
CA PHE A 38 -1.43 7.17 -0.96
C PHE A 38 -1.68 8.67 -0.81
N ASN A 39 -1.04 9.52 -1.64
CA ASN A 39 -1.30 10.95 -1.62
C ASN A 39 -2.69 11.29 -2.14
N GLY A 40 -3.17 10.59 -3.18
CA GLY A 40 -4.53 10.75 -3.70
C GLY A 40 -5.62 10.43 -2.68
N ASN A 41 -5.35 9.44 -1.82
CA ASN A 41 -6.28 8.99 -0.79
C ASN A 41 -6.08 9.70 0.57
N ARG A 42 -5.22 10.72 0.66
CA ARG A 42 -4.87 11.38 1.94
C ARG A 42 -6.06 11.97 2.68
N ASN A 43 -7.05 12.45 1.93
CA ASN A 43 -8.26 13.07 2.46
C ASN A 43 -9.49 12.17 2.30
N LEU A 44 -9.29 10.88 2.04
CA LEU A 44 -10.38 9.91 1.96
C LEU A 44 -11.02 9.78 3.34
N GLN A 45 -12.34 10.03 3.42
CA GLN A 45 -13.12 9.97 4.67
C GLN A 45 -14.13 8.82 4.68
N ASP A 46 -14.41 8.23 3.51
CA ASP A 46 -15.31 7.09 3.41
C ASP A 46 -14.63 5.85 3.99
N GLN A 47 -15.22 5.31 5.05
CA GLN A 47 -14.66 4.16 5.78
C GLN A 47 -14.60 2.90 4.90
N SER A 48 -15.58 2.68 4.03
CA SER A 48 -15.63 1.49 3.17
C SER A 48 -14.53 1.54 2.12
N GLU A 49 -14.31 2.70 1.52
CA GLU A 49 -13.21 2.94 0.56
C GLU A 49 -11.84 2.78 1.23
N ILE A 50 -11.68 3.27 2.46
CA ILE A 50 -10.45 3.11 3.24
C ILE A 50 -10.17 1.63 3.49
N GLU A 51 -11.18 0.88 3.95
CA GLU A 51 -11.07 -0.56 4.21
C GLU A 51 -10.73 -1.33 2.93
N HIS A 52 -11.38 -0.98 1.82
CA HIS A 52 -11.12 -1.58 0.52
C HIS A 52 -9.67 -1.32 0.05
N CYS A 53 -9.16 -0.10 0.22
CA CYS A 53 -7.77 0.23 -0.11
C CYS A 53 -6.76 -0.58 0.72
N ILE A 54 -7.04 -0.74 2.02
CA ILE A 54 -6.19 -1.52 2.92
C ILE A 54 -6.19 -3.00 2.53
N GLU A 55 -7.38 -3.56 2.28
CA GLU A 55 -7.52 -4.96 1.87
C GLU A 55 -6.80 -5.23 0.54
N LYS A 56 -6.98 -4.34 -0.45
CA LYS A 56 -6.27 -4.41 -1.73
C LYS A 56 -4.74 -4.44 -1.54
N GLY A 57 -4.21 -3.59 -0.67
CA GLY A 57 -2.79 -3.55 -0.35
C GLY A 57 -2.29 -4.83 0.33
N ASN A 58 -3.06 -5.36 1.29
CA ASN A 58 -2.75 -6.61 1.99
C ASN A 58 -2.75 -7.81 1.03
N VAL A 59 -3.77 -7.92 0.18
CA VAL A 59 -3.85 -8.97 -0.86
C VAL A 59 -2.66 -8.89 -1.81
N PHE A 60 -2.27 -7.69 -2.23
CA PHE A 60 -1.09 -7.48 -3.07
C PHE A 60 0.18 -7.99 -2.38
N LEU A 61 0.41 -7.62 -1.11
CA LEU A 61 1.58 -8.07 -0.35
C LEU A 61 1.57 -9.59 -0.15
N LYS A 62 0.44 -10.19 0.23
CA LYS A 62 0.30 -11.63 0.41
C LYS A 62 0.70 -12.41 -0.84
N LYS A 63 0.28 -11.94 -2.01
CA LYS A 63 0.61 -12.57 -3.30
C LYS A 63 2.08 -12.44 -3.68
N ASN A 64 2.76 -11.37 -3.27
CA ASN A 64 4.08 -11.00 -3.80
C ASN A 64 5.24 -11.12 -2.81
N VAL A 65 4.97 -11.22 -1.50
CA VAL A 65 5.99 -11.29 -0.46
C VAL A 65 6.11 -12.71 0.13
N MET A 66 5.13 -13.60 -0.09
CA MET A 66 4.99 -14.86 0.66
C MET A 66 4.99 -14.56 2.18
N ILE A 67 3.88 -14.03 2.68
CA ILE A 67 3.54 -14.06 4.11
C ILE A 67 2.26 -14.87 4.25
#